data_AF-A0A8B9U064-F1
#
_entry.id   AF-A0A8B9U064-F1
#
_cell.length_a   1.000
_cell.length_b   1.000
_cell.length_c   1.000
_cell.angle_alpha   90.00
_cell.angle_beta   90.00
_cell.angle_gamma   90.00
#
_symmetry.space_group_name_H-M   'P 1'
#
loop_
_entity.id
_entity.type
_entity.pdbx_description
1 polymer ?
#
loop_
_entity_poly.entity_id
_entity_poly.type
_entity_poly.pdbx_seq_one_letter_code
_entity_poly.pdbx_strand_id
1 'polypeptide(L)'
;MLKKKQPNGYYYCESSVFLGKNREADLVKEALHRETQALLSRLNQIKELLSSPEIRMKISKELFEDRHNSNTNTVPFLYHCEKFRLFS
;
A
#
# COMPACT_ATOMS: atom_id res chain seq x y z
N MET A 1 -38.68 -22.01 2.00
CA MET A 1 -38.52 -20.66 1.40
C MET A 1 -39.68 -20.36 0.45
N LEU A 2 -40.87 -20.07 0.98
CA LEU A 2 -42.11 -19.99 0.16
C LEU A 2 -42.63 -18.56 -0.04
N LYS A 3 -42.02 -17.59 0.64
CA LYS A 3 -42.43 -16.18 0.54
C LYS A 3 -41.96 -15.61 -0.80
N LYS A 4 -42.82 -14.79 -1.43
CA LYS A 4 -42.47 -14.06 -2.66
C LYS A 4 -41.27 -13.16 -2.40
N LYS A 5 -40.34 -13.11 -3.36
CA LYS A 5 -39.20 -12.19 -3.31
C LYS A 5 -39.70 -10.74 -3.36
N GLN A 6 -38.90 -9.87 -2.76
CA GLN A 6 -39.09 -8.42 -2.87
C GLN A 6 -38.84 -7.97 -4.33
N PRO A 7 -39.36 -6.81 -4.74
CA PRO A 7 -39.14 -6.27 -6.08
C PRO A 7 -37.67 -5.94 -6.39
N ASN A 8 -36.82 -5.81 -5.37
CA ASN A 8 -35.36 -5.69 -5.50
C ASN A 8 -34.64 -7.05 -5.71
N GLY A 9 -35.38 -8.16 -5.81
CA GLY A 9 -34.85 -9.50 -6.03
C GLY A 9 -34.37 -10.23 -4.78
N TYR A 10 -34.36 -9.58 -3.61
CA TYR A 10 -33.95 -10.19 -2.35
C TYR A 10 -35.07 -11.03 -1.72
N TYR A 11 -34.68 -12.00 -0.89
CA TYR A 11 -35.64 -12.84 -0.16
C TYR A 11 -36.43 -12.00 0.86
N TYR A 12 -37.65 -12.44 1.11
CA TYR A 12 -38.47 -11.88 2.18
C TYR A 12 -37.80 -12.12 3.54
N CYS A 13 -37.53 -11.05 4.28
CA CYS A 13 -36.91 -11.07 5.60
C CYS A 13 -37.99 -10.70 6.63
N GLU A 14 -38.29 -11.61 7.57
CA GLU A 14 -39.30 -11.33 8.61
C GLU A 14 -38.70 -10.50 9.75
N SER A 15 -37.42 -10.74 10.04
CA SER A 15 -36.66 -10.07 11.08
C SER A 15 -35.18 -10.05 10.69
N SER A 16 -34.53 -8.92 10.94
CA SER A 16 -33.07 -8.78 10.83
C SER A 16 -32.49 -8.58 12.22
N VAL A 17 -31.43 -9.31 12.55
CA VAL A 17 -30.62 -9.00 13.74
C VAL A 17 -29.44 -8.19 13.27
N PHE A 18 -29.32 -6.96 13.79
CA PHE A 18 -28.12 -6.16 13.56
C PHE A 18 -27.05 -6.66 14.53
N LEU A 19 -26.00 -7.30 14.01
CA LEU A 19 -24.82 -7.63 14.82
C LEU A 19 -24.20 -6.31 15.27
N GLY A 20 -24.14 -6.12 16.59
CA GLY A 20 -24.03 -4.81 17.23
C GLY A 20 -22.88 -3.95 16.73
N LYS A 21 -23.14 -2.64 16.59
CA LYS A 21 -22.10 -1.62 16.46
C LYS A 21 -21.34 -1.56 17.78
N ASN A 22 -20.12 -2.08 17.82
CA ASN A 22 -19.24 -1.89 18.96
C ASN A 22 -18.53 -0.54 18.79
N ARG A 23 -18.98 0.46 19.55
CA ARG A 23 -18.45 1.83 19.49
C ARG A 23 -16.94 1.89 19.78
N GLU A 24 -16.43 1.01 20.65
CA GLU A 24 -14.98 0.93 20.92
C GLU A 24 -14.23 0.37 19.71
N ALA A 25 -14.78 -0.67 19.07
CA ALA A 25 -14.21 -1.22 17.83
C ALA A 25 -14.21 -0.20 16.69
N ASP A 26 -15.26 0.62 16.59
CA ASP A 26 -15.34 1.71 15.61
C ASP A 26 -14.24 2.76 15.86
N LEU A 27 -14.01 3.15 17.12
CA LEU A 27 -12.93 4.08 17.48
C LEU A 27 -11.54 3.53 17.14
N VAL A 28 -11.30 2.24 17.43
CA VAL A 28 -10.05 1.57 17.08
C VAL A 28 -9.87 1.50 15.56
N LYS A 29 -10.94 1.19 14.83
CA LYS A 29 -10.92 1.14 13.36
C LYS A 29 -10.61 2.51 12.75
N GLU A 30 -11.21 3.57 13.28
CA GLU A 30 -10.94 4.94 12.83
C GLU A 30 -9.51 5.38 13.13
N ALA A 31 -8.98 5.07 14.32
CA ALA A 31 -7.59 5.35 14.66
C ALA A 31 -6.62 4.61 13.73
N LEU A 32 -6.84 3.31 13.52
CA LEU A 32 -6.04 2.50 12.60
C LEU A 32 -6.13 3.03 11.15
N HIS A 33 -7.32 3.47 10.72
CA HIS A 33 -7.50 4.02 9.39
C HIS A 33 -6.67 5.29 9.18
N ARG A 34 -6.66 6.20 10.17
CA ARG A 34 -5.86 7.43 10.11
C ARG A 34 -4.36 7.14 10.02
N GLU A 35 -3.86 6.22 10.85
CA GLU A 35 -2.45 5.79 10.81
C GLU A 35 -2.10 5.18 9.45
N THR A 36 -2.98 4.32 8.93
CA THR A 36 -2.81 3.69 7.61
C THR A 36 -2.74 4.74 6.50
N GLN A 37 -3.64 5.73 6.51
CA GLN A 37 -3.64 6.82 5.52
C GLN A 37 -2.38 7.68 5.60
N ALA A 38 -1.91 8.01 6.81
CA ALA A 38 -0.67 8.75 7.00
C ALA A 38 0.54 7.98 6.43
N LEU A 39 0.60 6.67 6.66
CA LEU A 39 1.65 5.81 6.11
C LEU A 39 1.58 5.73 4.59
N LEU A 40 0.40 5.52 4.02
CA LEU A 40 0.20 5.45 2.56
C LEU A 40 0.59 6.76 1.88
N SER A 41 0.24 7.91 2.48
CA SER A 41 0.64 9.22 1.95
C SER A 41 2.17 9.37 1.90
N ARG A 42 2.88 8.94 2.95
CA ARG A 42 4.35 8.98 2.97
C ARG A 42 4.95 8.02 1.95
N LEU A 43 4.38 6.83 1.81
CA LEU A 43 4.81 5.86 0.80
C LEU A 43 4.68 6.41 -0.62
N ASN A 44 3.55 7.06 -0.91
CA ASN A 44 3.35 7.71 -2.20
C ASN A 44 4.37 8.82 -2.46
N GLN A 45 4.66 9.67 -1.46
CA GLN A 45 5.71 10.68 -1.60
C GLN A 45 7.07 10.07 -1.91
N ILE A 46 7.45 8.97 -1.25
CA ILE A 46 8.70 8.26 -1.53
C ILE A 46 8.66 7.67 -2.96
N LYS A 47 7.55 7.07 -3.36
CA LYS A 47 7.38 6.52 -4.72
C LYS A 47 7.55 7.61 -5.78
N GLU A 48 6.98 8.79 -5.59
CA GLU A 48 7.12 9.93 -6.49
C GLU A 48 8.57 10.43 -6.56
N LEU A 49 9.24 10.58 -5.41
CA LEU A 49 10.66 10.96 -5.38
C LEU A 49 11.53 9.95 -6.13
N LEU A 50 11.30 8.65 -5.90
CA LEU A 50 12.04 7.59 -6.59
C LEU A 50 11.64 7.43 -8.07
N SER A 51 10.54 8.06 -8.52
CA SER A 51 10.16 8.08 -9.93
C SER A 51 11.06 9.02 -10.75
N SER A 52 11.69 10.02 -10.12
CA SER A 52 12.72 10.87 -10.75
C SER A 52 14.01 10.09 -11.03
N PRO A 53 14.48 10.02 -12.29
CA PRO A 53 15.74 9.38 -12.63
C PRO A 53 16.95 10.10 -12.00
N GLU A 54 16.89 11.41 -11.82
CA GLU A 54 17.95 12.21 -11.20
C GLU A 54 18.15 11.83 -9.73
N ILE A 55 17.05 11.67 -8.99
CA ILE A 55 17.09 11.23 -7.59
C ILE A 55 17.62 9.81 -7.49
N ARG A 56 17.15 8.89 -8.34
CA ARG A 56 17.69 7.51 -8.38
C ARG A 56 19.19 7.48 -8.69
N MET A 57 19.65 8.33 -9.61
CA MET A 57 21.05 8.44 -9.97
C MET A 57 21.90 8.92 -8.79
N LYS A 58 21.46 9.95 -8.07
CA LYS A 58 22.15 10.46 -6.87
C LYS A 58 22.25 9.40 -5.77
N ILE A 59 21.14 8.72 -5.47
CA ILE A 59 21.11 7.62 -4.49
C ILE A 59 22.08 6.51 -4.91
N SER A 60 22.06 6.12 -6.19
CA SER A 60 22.99 5.10 -6.70
C SER A 60 24.44 5.56 -6.57
N LYS A 61 24.72 6.83 -6.90
CA LYS A 61 26.04 7.43 -6.75
C LYS A 61 26.54 7.36 -5.32
N GLU A 62 25.75 7.84 -4.35
CA GLU A 62 26.11 7.80 -2.92
C GLU A 62 26.29 6.37 -2.40
N LEU A 63 25.43 5.43 -2.80
CA LEU A 63 25.53 4.04 -2.36
C LEU A 63 26.75 3.30 -2.94
N PHE A 64 27.21 3.64 -4.14
CA PHE A 64 28.24 2.85 -4.84
C PHE A 64 29.59 3.58 -5.00
N GLU A 65 29.61 4.91 -5.11
CA GLU A 65 30.87 5.65 -5.29
C GLU A 65 31.67 5.83 -3.99
N ASP A 66 31.03 5.90 -2.81
CA ASP A 66 31.73 5.92 -1.51
C ASP A 66 32.48 4.59 -1.20
N ARG A 67 32.25 3.54 -1.98
CA ARG A 67 32.88 2.20 -1.80
C ARG A 67 34.06 1.92 -2.72
N HIS A 68 34.47 2.84 -3.58
CA HIS A 68 35.58 2.59 -4.52
C HIS A 68 36.98 2.82 -3.90
N ASN A 69 37.23 2.24 -2.73
CA ASN A 69 38.60 1.95 -2.25
C ASN A 69 38.84 0.46 -1.94
N SER A 70 37.94 -0.44 -2.31
CA SER A 70 38.25 -1.88 -2.29
C SER A 70 37.60 -2.62 -3.46
N ASN A 71 38.50 -3.07 -4.32
CA ASN A 71 38.31 -3.90 -5.50
C ASN A 71 37.49 -5.17 -5.18
N THR A 72 36.20 -5.22 -5.55
CA THR A 72 35.46 -6.46 -5.85
C THR A 72 34.22 -6.18 -6.69
N ASN A 73 34.04 -6.99 -7.73
CA ASN A 73 32.95 -7.03 -8.71
C ASN A 73 31.57 -6.54 -8.21
N THR A 74 31.27 -5.25 -8.40
CA THR A 74 29.97 -4.66 -8.12
C THR A 74 29.02 -4.89 -9.30
N VAL A 75 28.12 -5.86 -9.14
CA VAL A 75 26.93 -5.98 -10.00
C VAL A 75 26.08 -4.71 -9.86
N PRO A 76 25.77 -4.00 -10.96
CA PRO A 76 25.05 -2.74 -10.88
C PRO A 76 23.59 -3.03 -10.48
N PHE A 77 23.14 -2.39 -9.39
CA PHE A 77 21.76 -2.39 -8.89
C PHE A 77 20.70 -1.90 -9.90
N LEU A 78 21.12 -1.49 -11.11
CA LEU A 78 20.24 -1.26 -12.26
C LEU A 78 19.27 -2.43 -12.49
N TYR A 79 19.69 -3.68 -12.26
CA TYR A 79 18.80 -4.84 -12.39
C TYR A 79 17.77 -5.00 -11.26
N HIS A 80 17.99 -4.39 -10.09
CA HIS A 80 17.03 -4.51 -8.98
C HIS A 80 15.95 -3.42 -9.03
N CYS A 81 16.23 -2.27 -9.62
CA CYS A 81 15.25 -1.19 -9.77
C CYS A 81 14.25 -1.46 -10.91
N GLU A 82 14.63 -2.15 -11.99
CA GLU A 82 13.66 -2.59 -13.02
C GLU A 82 12.59 -3.52 -12.44
N LYS A 83 12.92 -4.29 -11.40
CA LYS A 83 11.96 -5.18 -10.73
C LYS A 83 10.84 -4.39 -10.00
N PHE A 84 11.09 -3.15 -9.59
CA PHE A 84 10.06 -2.27 -9.01
C PHE A 84 9.18 -1.60 -10.08
N ARG A 85 9.66 -1.48 -11.32
CA ARG A 85 8.87 -0.93 -12.44
C ARG A 85 7.85 -1.94 -12.98
N LEU A 86 8.13 -3.24 -12.86
CA LEU A 86 7.28 -4.32 -13.38
C LEU A 86 6.06 -4.68 -12.49
N PHE A 87 5.90 -4.06 -11.32
CA PHE A 87 4.78 -4.32 -10.40
C PHE A 87 3.84 -3.11 -10.21
N SER A 88 3.91 -2.09 -11.08
CA SER A 88 3.02 -0.93 -11.01
C SER A 88 2.16 -0.76 -12.25
#